data_AF-A0A965SBI7-F1
#
_entry.id   AF-A0A965SBI7-F1
#
_cell.length_a   1.000
_cell.length_b   1.000
_cell.length_c   1.000
_cell.angle_alpha   90.00
_cell.angle_beta   90.00
_cell.angle_gamma   90.00
#
_symmetry.space_group_name_H-M   'P 1'
#
loop_
_entity.id
_entity.type
_entity.pdbx_description
1 polymer ?
#
loop_
_entity_poly.entity_id
_entity_poly.type
_entity_poly.pdbx_seq_one_letter_code
_entity_poly.pdbx_strand_id
1 'polypeptide(L)'
;MDYELLTRPLTAAQIRRQMDADGVVEGVVAIELDDVIDNDRDRVMELLSELLVDNTALEDIEYELLGNDGDMLHLHVRGDASNLVEDEEEDEDPDEDEEDDY
;
A
#
# COMPACT_ATOMS: atom_id res chain seq x y z
N MET A 1 8.73 14.91 -16.95
CA MET A 1 8.10 14.66 -15.65
C MET A 1 8.89 13.50 -15.08
N ASP A 2 9.67 13.73 -14.04
CA ASP A 2 10.48 12.68 -13.41
C ASP A 2 9.69 12.16 -12.21
N TYR A 3 9.04 11.02 -12.38
CA TYR A 3 8.51 10.21 -11.29
C TYR A 3 9.05 8.80 -11.43
N GLU A 4 9.25 8.12 -10.31
CA GLU A 4 9.72 6.74 -10.30
C GLU A 4 8.50 5.81 -10.41
N LEU A 5 8.43 5.09 -11.54
CA LEU A 5 7.37 4.11 -11.75
C LEU A 5 7.63 2.87 -10.89
N LEU A 6 6.65 2.50 -10.09
CA LEU A 6 6.64 1.22 -9.38
C LEU A 6 6.45 0.10 -10.41
N THR A 7 7.51 -0.68 -10.62
CA THR A 7 7.48 -1.86 -11.52
C THR A 7 7.03 -3.13 -10.80
N ARG A 8 6.98 -3.09 -9.47
CA ARG A 8 6.55 -4.18 -8.58
C ARG A 8 5.88 -3.57 -7.35
N PRO A 9 4.84 -4.22 -6.81
CA PRO A 9 4.19 -3.75 -5.59
C PRO A 9 5.17 -3.66 -4.42
N LEU A 10 4.84 -2.80 -3.47
CA LEU A 10 5.58 -2.60 -2.23
C LEU A 10 5.46 -3.84 -1.34
N THR A 11 6.59 -4.29 -0.82
CA THR A 11 6.59 -5.32 0.23
C THR A 11 6.13 -4.74 1.57
N ALA A 12 5.62 -5.56 2.49
CA ALA A 12 5.22 -5.12 3.83
C ALA A 12 6.32 -4.30 4.55
N ALA A 13 7.58 -4.69 4.41
CA ALA A 13 8.72 -3.94 4.97
C ALA A 13 8.90 -2.55 4.31
N GLN A 14 8.61 -2.40 3.02
CA GLN A 14 8.63 -1.11 2.33
C GLN A 14 7.42 -0.26 2.68
N ILE A 15 6.25 -0.88 2.86
CA ILE A 15 5.04 -0.20 3.34
C ILE A 15 5.34 0.39 4.71
N ARG A 16 5.77 -0.41 5.69
CA ARG A 16 6.14 0.09 7.04
C ARG A 16 7.15 1.23 7.02
N ARG A 17 8.08 1.22 6.06
CA ARG A 17 9.13 2.24 5.95
C ARG A 17 8.67 3.53 5.27
N GLN A 18 7.72 3.44 4.34
CA GLN A 18 7.23 4.57 3.55
C GLN A 18 5.90 5.13 4.05
N MET A 19 5.19 4.37 4.87
CA MET A 19 3.95 4.77 5.51
C MET A 19 4.18 6.04 6.33
N ASP A 20 3.28 7.00 6.18
CA ASP A 20 3.32 8.24 6.94
C ASP A 20 2.71 8.07 8.34
N ALA A 21 2.60 9.18 9.07
CA ALA A 21 2.06 9.18 10.44
C ALA A 21 0.56 8.86 10.50
N ASP A 22 -0.14 8.97 9.36
CA ASP A 22 -1.57 8.73 9.23
C ASP A 22 -1.86 7.32 8.68
N GLY A 23 -0.83 6.50 8.46
CA GLY A 23 -1.01 5.14 7.94
C GLY A 23 -1.10 5.05 6.42
N VAL A 24 -0.85 6.14 5.72
CA VAL A 24 -1.00 6.25 4.27
C VAL A 24 0.29 5.87 3.57
N VAL A 25 0.17 5.07 2.51
CA VAL A 25 1.25 4.76 1.57
C VAL A 25 0.94 5.34 0.20
N GLU A 26 1.96 5.84 -0.50
CA GLU A 26 1.83 6.40 -1.83
C GLU A 26 2.84 5.80 -2.83
N GLY A 27 2.51 5.80 -4.11
CA GLY A 27 3.38 5.33 -5.17
C GLY A 27 2.81 5.56 -6.57
N VAL A 28 3.67 5.58 -7.59
CA VAL A 28 3.23 5.74 -8.99
C VAL A 28 3.16 4.39 -9.67
N VAL A 29 1.96 3.94 -10.02
CA VAL A 29 1.73 2.65 -10.70
C VAL A 29 1.35 2.86 -12.16
N ALA A 30 1.54 1.82 -12.96
CA ALA A 30 1.07 1.78 -14.35
C ALA A 30 -0.10 0.80 -14.48
N ILE A 31 -1.19 1.24 -15.10
CA ILE A 31 -2.38 0.42 -15.38
C ILE A 31 -2.76 0.52 -16.87
N GLU A 32 -3.27 -0.56 -17.46
CA GLU A 32 -3.76 -0.55 -18.83
C GLU A 32 -5.06 0.26 -18.95
N LEU A 33 -5.21 1.02 -20.03
CA LEU A 33 -6.40 1.83 -20.29
C LEU A 33 -7.66 0.96 -20.41
N ASP A 34 -7.57 -0.20 -21.06
CA ASP A 34 -8.66 -1.16 -21.13
C ASP A 34 -9.09 -1.63 -19.74
N ASP A 35 -8.15 -1.89 -18.81
CA ASP A 35 -8.49 -2.25 -17.43
C ASP A 35 -9.28 -1.14 -16.71
N VAL A 36 -9.06 0.13 -17.06
CA VAL A 36 -9.82 1.24 -16.48
C VAL A 36 -11.19 1.43 -17.15
N ILE A 37 -11.29 1.16 -18.45
CA ILE A 37 -12.52 1.39 -19.23
C ILE A 37 -13.50 0.21 -19.11
N ASP A 38 -12.99 -1.02 -19.09
CA ASP A 38 -13.80 -2.24 -19.06
C ASP A 38 -14.27 -2.63 -17.65
N ASN A 39 -13.70 -2.01 -16.61
CA ASN A 39 -14.03 -2.32 -15.22
C ASN A 39 -14.77 -1.16 -14.52
N ASP A 40 -15.63 -1.52 -13.57
CA ASP A 40 -16.27 -0.55 -12.68
C ASP A 40 -15.25 0.05 -11.70
N ARG A 41 -15.62 1.18 -11.09
CA ARG A 41 -14.77 1.92 -10.15
C ARG A 41 -14.17 1.02 -9.06
N ASP A 42 -14.98 0.19 -8.42
CA ASP A 42 -14.52 -0.64 -7.30
C ASP A 42 -13.46 -1.65 -7.75
N ARG A 43 -13.61 -2.21 -8.96
CA ARG A 43 -12.62 -3.10 -9.54
C ARG A 43 -11.33 -2.38 -9.93
N VAL A 44 -11.42 -1.14 -10.42
CA VAL A 44 -10.24 -0.30 -10.64
C VAL A 44 -9.50 -0.03 -9.32
N MET A 45 -10.23 0.26 -8.24
CA MET A 45 -9.61 0.46 -6.92
C MET A 45 -8.87 -0.80 -6.43
N GLU A 46 -9.46 -1.99 -6.59
CA GLU A 46 -8.79 -3.26 -6.29
C GLU A 46 -7.50 -3.42 -7.11
N LEU A 47 -7.53 -3.12 -8.41
CA LEU A 47 -6.34 -3.21 -9.27
C LEU A 47 -5.23 -2.25 -8.83
N LEU A 48 -5.57 -1.01 -8.48
CA LEU A 48 -4.59 -0.03 -7.98
C LEU A 48 -3.98 -0.48 -6.64
N SER A 49 -4.80 -1.08 -5.79
CA SER A 49 -4.38 -1.71 -4.53
C SER A 49 -3.37 -2.84 -4.80
N GLU A 50 -3.71 -3.78 -5.69
CA GLU A 50 -2.83 -4.89 -6.08
C GLU A 50 -1.50 -4.39 -6.69
N LEU A 51 -1.55 -3.36 -7.54
CA LEU A 51 -0.36 -2.77 -8.16
C LEU A 51 0.55 -2.04 -7.15
N LEU A 52 -0.02 -1.44 -6.11
CA LEU A 52 0.72 -0.67 -5.11
C LEU A 52 1.28 -1.55 -3.99
N VAL A 53 0.50 -2.51 -3.47
CA VAL A 53 0.81 -3.26 -2.24
C VAL A 53 0.64 -4.79 -2.35
N ASP A 54 0.35 -5.33 -3.54
CA ASP A 54 0.09 -6.77 -3.76
C ASP A 54 -1.06 -7.32 -2.90
N ASN A 55 -2.01 -6.44 -2.56
CA ASN A 55 -3.15 -6.75 -1.71
C ASN A 55 -4.35 -5.90 -2.15
N THR A 56 -5.58 -6.34 -1.90
CA THR A 56 -6.80 -5.58 -2.19
C THR A 56 -7.35 -4.81 -0.99
N ALA A 57 -6.76 -4.99 0.20
CA ALA A 57 -7.24 -4.41 1.46
C ALA A 57 -6.72 -3.00 1.76
N LEU A 58 -6.14 -2.30 0.78
CA LEU A 58 -5.86 -0.87 0.89
C LEU A 58 -7.18 -0.09 0.99
N GLU A 59 -7.30 0.76 2.01
CA GLU A 59 -8.51 1.57 2.25
C GLU A 59 -8.30 3.03 1.78
N ASP A 60 -9.40 3.79 1.70
CA ASP A 60 -9.40 5.22 1.32
C ASP A 60 -8.53 5.55 0.08
N ILE A 61 -8.62 4.71 -0.95
CA ILE A 61 -7.79 4.82 -2.15
C ILE A 61 -8.13 6.09 -2.94
N GLU A 62 -7.13 6.91 -3.18
CA GLU A 62 -7.17 8.08 -4.05
C GLU A 62 -6.10 7.98 -5.13
N TYR A 63 -6.42 8.44 -6.35
CA TYR A 63 -5.46 8.43 -7.45
C TYR A 63 -5.49 9.72 -8.29
N GLU A 64 -4.33 10.08 -8.83
CA GLU A 64 -4.15 11.21 -9.75
C GLU A 64 -3.40 10.78 -11.01
N LEU A 65 -3.90 11.19 -12.19
CA LEU A 65 -3.25 10.90 -13.47
C LEU A 65 -2.03 11.80 -13.68
N LEU A 66 -0.84 11.19 -13.72
CA LEU A 66 0.42 11.89 -13.97
C LEU A 66 0.81 11.92 -15.46
N GLY A 67 0.36 10.94 -16.23
CA GLY A 67 0.64 10.86 -17.66
C GLY A 67 0.26 9.52 -18.26
N ASN A 68 0.62 9.30 -19.52
CA ASN A 68 0.43 8.04 -20.21
C ASN A 68 1.57 7.72 -21.18
N ASP A 69 1.78 6.44 -21.45
CA ASP A 69 2.60 5.93 -22.53
C ASP A 69 1.74 5.00 -23.41
N GLY A 70 1.20 5.55 -24.50
CA GLY A 70 0.20 4.85 -25.31
C GLY A 70 -1.06 4.53 -24.50
N ASP A 71 -1.34 3.23 -24.37
CA ASP A 71 -2.48 2.68 -23.61
C ASP A 71 -2.13 2.38 -22.14
N MET A 72 -0.91 2.70 -21.68
CA MET A 72 -0.54 2.61 -20.26
C MET A 72 -0.75 3.96 -19.57
N LEU A 73 -1.58 4.00 -18.53
CA LEU A 73 -1.77 5.17 -17.68
C LEU A 73 -0.82 5.11 -16.49
N HIS A 74 -0.17 6.23 -16.19
CA HIS A 74 0.67 6.39 -15.00
C HIS A 74 -0.11 7.18 -13.95
N LEU A 75 -0.44 6.51 -12.85
CA LEU A 75 -1.27 7.04 -11.79
C LEU A 75 -0.47 7.15 -10.50
N HIS A 76 -0.49 8.31 -9.88
CA HIS A 76 -0.10 8.46 -8.48
C HIS A 76 -1.22 7.93 -7.61
N VAL A 77 -0.98 6.87 -6.85
CA VAL A 77 -1.98 6.23 -6.00
C VAL A 77 -1.54 6.39 -4.55
N ARG A 78 -2.50 6.71 -3.68
CA ARG A 78 -2.34 6.68 -2.24
C ARG A 78 -3.51 5.97 -1.58
N GLY A 79 -3.26 5.36 -0.43
CA GLY A 79 -4.32 4.76 0.38
C GLY A 79 -3.83 4.38 1.78
N ASP A 80 -4.77 4.13 2.68
CA ASP A 80 -4.49 3.65 4.02
C ASP A 80 -4.06 2.18 3.98
N ALA A 81 -2.85 1.94 4.49
CA ALA A 81 -2.24 0.64 4.62
C ALA A 81 -2.10 0.21 6.08
N SER A 82 -2.74 0.90 7.03
CA SER A 82 -2.68 0.61 8.46
C SER A 82 -3.09 -0.83 8.75
N ASN A 83 -4.09 -1.36 8.02
CA ASN A 83 -4.54 -2.74 8.16
C ASN A 83 -3.58 -3.80 7.56
N LEU A 84 -2.61 -3.38 6.74
CA LEU A 84 -1.66 -4.29 6.07
C LEU A 84 -0.40 -4.54 6.88
N VAL A 85 -0.16 -3.70 7.88
CA VAL A 85 0.97 -3.80 8.79
C VAL A 85 0.41 -4.09 10.17
N GLU A 86 0.23 -5.38 10.47
CA GLU A 86 -0.02 -5.81 11.85
C GLU A 86 1.10 -5.21 12.73
N ASP A 87 0.72 -4.47 13.77
CA ASP A 87 1.63 -4.13 14.85
C ASP A 87 2.29 -5.43 15.28
N GLU A 88 3.61 -5.52 15.20
CA GLU A 88 4.33 -6.46 16.04
C GLU A 88 4.09 -5.93 17.46
N GLU A 89 2.98 -6.33 18.09
CA GLU A 89 2.86 -6.24 19.53
C GLU A 89 4.10 -6.95 20.05
N GLU A 90 5.02 -6.18 20.62
CA GLU A 90 6.16 -6.70 21.35
C GLU A 90 5.57 -7.70 22.35
N ASP A 91 5.83 -8.99 22.16
CA ASP A 91 5.73 -10.01 23.19
C ASP A 91 6.72 -9.59 24.30
N GLU A 92 6.40 -8.55 25.07
CA GLU A 92 6.85 -8.40 26.44
C GLU A 92 6.12 -9.50 27.21
N ASP A 93 6.61 -10.74 27.14
CA ASP A 93 6.47 -11.67 28.25
C ASP A 93 7.09 -10.95 29.46
N PRO A 94 6.31 -10.49 30.46
CA PRO A 94 6.92 -10.21 31.73
C PRO A 94 7.26 -11.59 32.30
N ASP A 95 8.51 -12.02 32.12
CA ASP A 95 9.08 -13.10 32.93
C ASP A 95 8.69 -12.79 34.39
N GLU A 96 7.84 -13.64 34.96
CA GLU A 96 7.53 -13.68 36.38
C GLU A 96 8.83 -14.01 37.12
N ASP A 97 9.65 -13.00 37.38
CA ASP A 97 10.66 -13.08 38.42
C ASP A 97 9.90 -13.13 39.76
N GLU A 98 9.65 -14.36 40.21
CA GLU A 98 9.29 -14.71 41.58
C GLU A 98 10.21 -13.92 42.54
N GLU A 99 9.70 -12.88 43.19
CA GLU A 99 10.35 -12.27 44.35
C GLU A 99 10.42 -13.30 45.49
N ASP A 100 11.57 -13.98 45.51
CA ASP A 100 12.55 -14.03 46.59
C ASP A 100 12.07 -14.35 48.03
N ASP A 101 12.82 -15.31 48.58
CA ASP A 101 13.45 -15.29 49.91
C ASP A 101 12.70 -15.79 51.16
N TYR A 102 13.16 -16.97 51.60
CA TYR A 102 13.38 -17.51 52.97
C TYR A 102 12.33 -17.44 54.07
#